data_AF-A0ABD7Z1P8-F1
#
_entry.id   AF-A0ABD7Z1P8-F1
#
_cell.length_a   1.000
_cell.length_b   1.000
_cell.length_c   1.000
_cell.angle_alpha   90.00
_cell.angle_beta   90.00
_cell.angle_gamma   90.00
#
_symmetry.space_group_name_H-M   'P 1'
#
loop_
_entity.id
_entity.type
_entity.pdbx_description
1 polymer ?
#
loop_
_entity_poly.entity_id
_entity_poly.type
_entity_poly.pdbx_seq_one_letter_code
_entity_poly.pdbx_strand_id
1 'polypeptide(L)'
;MKKILLVFLCLLLASCTLPVKPEDKFKTGDYVGGVKVLATNFNTKAKKLEQQNKPWKDKDILYLQVTVSGLVEMAQKNIQQAAVSDYDLRIKSYQLLLAMKTELEDKSYSTYIEKYLSLYTVDGLKESLAIQFYQQANAIVAANSADYLRKAKLYRQGYEYFNYKDIKKRADDNQNMYYKTAAQEYYTEAQANVRDKNYKQAADNFRKAHDVYQPLGNYKDSAKLAAIYEKKWRTAEAESHYQEAQGIVRKARLLSEYRQAAALFRAASDVYSPYGNTYKDSTRQAGVYERKGQVQIYIYGNEFLTYQISVVLQKSYVSFVTSPSAANLVIDVSMTRNHFQQYKENIETDDKYENLKVGTKKVADENGNMVDQSIYEDFYFKQYSVKTINEAVMNAEVHTSGLYELNRSYSGKSTSSQTYYWFDGHVPRKYTAYTKGTLLSRDEQLDEARTNLWSHMRGDIAEISRALANL
;
A
#
# COMPACT_ATOMS: atom_id res chain seq x y z
N MET A 1 30.68 -19.41 -7.94
CA MET A 1 29.80 -19.33 -9.12
C MET A 1 28.40 -18.72 -8.88
N LYS A 2 28.20 -17.85 -7.86
CA LYS A 2 26.92 -17.11 -7.67
C LYS A 2 27.03 -15.58 -7.81
N LYS A 3 28.23 -15.03 -7.98
CA LYS A 3 28.46 -13.57 -8.12
C LYS A 3 28.57 -13.07 -9.57
N ILE A 4 28.70 -13.97 -10.56
CA ILE A 4 28.75 -13.59 -11.99
C ILE A 4 27.34 -13.54 -12.60
N LEU A 5 26.36 -14.23 -12.01
CA LEU A 5 24.98 -14.24 -12.52
C LEU A 5 24.20 -12.95 -12.21
N LEU A 6 24.59 -12.18 -11.17
CA LEU A 6 23.88 -10.95 -10.79
C LEU A 6 24.26 -9.74 -11.66
N VAL A 7 25.49 -9.70 -12.18
CA VAL A 7 25.96 -8.62 -13.06
C VAL A 7 25.40 -8.78 -14.48
N PHE A 8 25.15 -10.01 -14.93
CA PHE A 8 24.52 -10.27 -16.23
C PHE A 8 23.00 -10.00 -16.21
N LEU A 9 22.34 -10.13 -15.05
CA LEU A 9 20.90 -9.86 -14.91
C LEU A 9 20.56 -8.36 -14.84
N CYS A 10 21.49 -7.51 -14.36
CA CYS A 10 21.32 -6.05 -14.38
C CYS A 10 21.58 -5.42 -15.76
N LEU A 11 22.34 -6.08 -16.65
CA LEU A 11 22.60 -5.61 -18.01
C LEU A 11 21.49 -5.99 -19.01
N LEU A 12 20.60 -6.92 -18.66
CA LEU A 12 19.48 -7.34 -19.51
C LEU A 12 18.16 -6.60 -19.23
N LEU A 13 18.13 -5.69 -18.24
CA LEU A 13 16.97 -4.84 -17.96
C LEU A 13 17.03 -3.46 -18.66
N ALA A 14 18.05 -3.21 -19.49
CA ALA A 14 18.16 -2.01 -20.30
C ALA A 14 18.21 -2.36 -21.80
N SER A 15 17.08 -2.79 -22.39
CA SER A 15 16.73 -2.54 -23.81
C SER A 15 15.55 -3.38 -24.29
N CYS A 16 14.37 -3.14 -23.73
CA CYS A 16 13.11 -3.33 -24.46
C CYS A 16 12.18 -2.15 -24.14
N THR A 17 12.70 -0.92 -24.19
CA THR A 17 11.83 0.23 -24.41
C THR A 17 11.52 0.23 -25.90
N LEU A 18 10.26 -0.05 -26.26
CA LEU A 18 9.76 0.23 -27.60
C LEU A 18 10.20 1.67 -27.95
N PRO A 19 10.83 1.91 -29.11
CA PRO A 19 11.26 3.26 -29.48
C PRO A 19 10.01 4.12 -29.54
N VAL A 20 9.89 5.07 -28.61
CA VAL A 20 8.78 6.03 -28.59
C VAL A 20 8.81 6.76 -29.93
N LYS A 21 7.71 6.65 -30.68
CA LYS A 21 7.59 7.31 -31.97
C LYS A 21 7.18 8.76 -31.73
N PRO A 22 7.83 9.76 -32.38
CA PRO A 22 7.41 11.16 -32.30
C PRO A 22 5.91 11.33 -32.57
N GLU A 23 5.35 10.53 -33.48
CA GLU A 23 3.96 10.53 -33.89
C GLU A 23 3.00 10.20 -32.75
N ASP A 24 3.41 9.37 -31.80
CA ASP A 24 2.57 9.06 -30.63
C ASP A 24 2.36 10.32 -29.77
N LYS A 25 3.37 11.18 -29.68
CA LYS A 25 3.28 12.48 -29.00
C LYS A 25 2.50 13.52 -29.81
N PHE A 26 2.69 13.55 -31.14
CA PHE A 26 1.95 14.44 -32.01
C PHE A 26 0.44 14.16 -31.98
N LYS A 27 0.03 12.87 -31.98
CA LYS A 27 -1.38 12.47 -31.87
C LYS A 27 -2.04 12.93 -30.57
N THR A 28 -1.30 13.03 -29.48
CA THR A 28 -1.80 13.53 -28.20
C THR A 28 -1.70 15.05 -28.06
N GLY A 29 -1.26 15.76 -29.09
CA GLY A 29 -1.06 17.22 -29.07
C GLY A 29 0.18 17.71 -28.31
N ASP A 30 1.07 16.80 -27.88
CA ASP A 30 2.34 17.12 -27.23
C ASP A 30 3.43 17.35 -28.29
N TYR A 31 3.28 18.41 -29.07
CA TYR A 31 4.16 18.68 -30.21
C TYR A 31 5.60 18.97 -29.80
N VAL A 32 5.81 19.71 -28.69
CA VAL A 32 7.16 19.95 -28.15
C VAL A 32 7.81 18.65 -27.68
N GLY A 33 7.07 17.79 -26.98
CA GLY A 33 7.55 16.47 -26.60
C GLY A 33 7.89 15.59 -27.80
N GLY A 34 7.06 15.61 -28.84
CA GLY A 34 7.33 14.89 -30.08
C GLY A 34 8.58 15.37 -30.82
N VAL A 35 8.85 16.69 -30.86
CA VAL A 35 10.09 17.25 -31.42
C VAL A 35 11.31 16.78 -30.64
N LYS A 36 11.25 16.71 -29.31
CA LYS A 36 12.36 16.19 -28.49
C LYS A 36 12.64 14.72 -28.76
N VAL A 37 11.59 13.92 -28.94
CA VAL A 37 11.72 12.50 -29.33
C VAL A 37 12.31 12.39 -30.74
N LEU A 38 11.86 13.22 -31.69
CA LEU A 38 12.40 13.28 -33.04
C LEU A 38 13.90 13.60 -33.03
N ALA A 39 14.31 14.64 -32.30
CA ALA A 39 15.69 15.04 -32.13
C ALA A 39 16.54 13.90 -31.53
N THR A 40 16.03 13.23 -30.49
CA THR A 40 16.73 12.11 -29.85
C THR A 40 16.92 10.93 -30.80
N ASN A 41 15.89 10.58 -31.57
CA ASN A 41 15.95 9.50 -32.55
C ASN A 41 16.97 9.81 -33.66
N PHE A 42 16.94 11.04 -34.19
CA PHE A 42 17.89 11.46 -35.22
C PHE A 42 19.31 11.62 -34.70
N ASN A 43 19.51 12.15 -33.49
CA ASN A 43 20.84 12.24 -32.85
C ASN A 43 21.43 10.83 -32.62
N THR A 44 20.61 9.88 -32.18
CA THR A 44 21.05 8.48 -32.00
C THR A 44 21.43 7.84 -33.33
N LYS A 45 20.65 8.10 -34.38
CA LYS A 45 20.91 7.58 -35.71
C LYS A 45 22.15 8.23 -36.36
N ALA A 46 22.33 9.53 -36.18
CA ALA A 46 23.50 10.28 -36.63
C ALA A 46 24.80 9.63 -36.11
N LYS A 47 24.88 9.39 -34.80
CA LYS A 47 26.03 8.73 -34.16
C LYS A 47 26.31 7.35 -34.74
N LYS A 48 25.27 6.55 -35.01
CA LYS A 48 25.42 5.22 -35.64
C LYS A 48 25.93 5.30 -37.07
N LEU A 49 25.47 6.29 -37.85
CA LEU A 49 25.89 6.49 -39.23
C LEU A 49 27.34 6.96 -39.31
N GLU A 50 27.74 7.87 -38.42
CA GLU A 50 29.11 8.36 -38.27
C GLU A 50 30.08 7.21 -37.93
N GLN A 51 29.75 6.40 -36.92
CA GLN A 51 30.55 5.21 -36.55
C GLN A 51 30.70 4.19 -37.68
N GLN A 52 29.72 4.12 -38.58
CA GLN A 52 29.72 3.19 -39.71
C GLN A 52 30.26 3.81 -41.01
N ASN A 53 30.66 5.09 -40.97
CA ASN A 53 31.01 5.89 -42.15
C ASN A 53 29.98 5.77 -43.29
N LYS A 54 28.69 5.88 -42.95
CA LYS A 54 27.57 5.78 -43.90
C LYS A 54 26.83 7.12 -44.05
N PRO A 55 26.38 7.47 -45.27
CA PRO A 55 25.54 8.65 -45.45
C PRO A 55 24.12 8.43 -44.90
N TRP A 56 23.40 9.52 -44.72
CA TRP A 56 21.95 9.49 -44.49
C TRP A 56 21.22 8.86 -45.67
N LYS A 57 20.14 8.12 -45.40
CA LYS A 57 19.28 7.56 -46.45
C LYS A 57 18.23 8.58 -46.86
N ASP A 58 17.90 8.64 -48.14
CA ASP A 58 16.91 9.58 -48.69
C ASP A 58 15.55 9.50 -47.97
N LYS A 59 15.09 8.30 -47.62
CA LYS A 59 13.83 8.12 -46.88
C LYS A 59 13.83 8.79 -45.50
N ASP A 60 14.98 8.83 -44.84
CA ASP A 60 15.12 9.39 -43.49
C ASP A 60 15.18 10.93 -43.58
N ILE A 61 15.88 11.44 -44.59
CA ILE A 61 15.92 12.86 -44.92
C ILE A 61 14.51 13.35 -45.28
N LEU A 62 13.81 12.63 -46.17
CA LEU A 62 12.46 12.97 -46.59
C LEU A 62 11.48 12.96 -45.42
N TYR A 63 11.56 11.95 -44.54
CA TYR A 63 10.73 11.89 -43.34
C TYR A 63 10.97 13.11 -42.43
N LEU A 64 12.22 13.48 -42.19
CA LEU A 64 12.57 14.65 -41.38
C LEU A 64 12.03 15.95 -42.01
N GLN A 65 12.24 16.12 -43.32
CA GLN A 65 11.80 17.30 -44.07
C GLN A 65 10.28 17.47 -44.04
N VAL A 66 9.53 16.40 -44.31
CA VAL A 66 8.05 16.42 -44.31
C VAL A 66 7.53 16.71 -42.89
N THR A 67 8.12 16.06 -41.88
CA THR A 67 7.70 16.26 -40.48
C THR A 67 7.94 17.69 -40.03
N VAL A 68 9.14 18.23 -40.25
CA VAL A 68 9.49 19.60 -39.85
C VAL A 68 8.70 20.64 -40.64
N SER A 69 8.53 20.47 -41.95
CA SER A 69 7.70 21.37 -42.78
C SER A 69 6.27 21.44 -42.25
N GLY A 70 5.64 20.27 -42.03
CA GLY A 70 4.27 20.20 -41.56
C GLY A 70 4.08 20.85 -40.19
N LEU A 71 5.04 20.67 -39.28
CA LEU A 71 5.00 21.31 -37.95
C LEU A 71 5.18 22.83 -38.02
N VAL A 72 6.08 23.32 -38.88
CA VAL A 72 6.30 24.76 -39.10
C VAL A 72 5.07 25.40 -39.73
N GLU A 73 4.53 24.84 -40.81
CA GLU A 73 3.34 25.34 -41.48
C GLU A 73 2.13 25.36 -40.54
N MET A 74 1.94 24.30 -39.74
CA MET A 74 0.89 24.25 -38.73
C MET A 74 1.07 25.37 -37.68
N ALA A 75 2.28 25.53 -37.12
CA ALA A 75 2.54 26.56 -36.12
C ALA A 75 2.33 27.97 -36.69
N GLN A 76 2.79 28.23 -37.91
CA GLN A 76 2.59 29.50 -38.61
C GLN A 76 1.12 29.79 -38.86
N LYS A 77 0.38 28.82 -39.36
CA LYS A 77 -1.06 28.92 -39.57
C LYS A 77 -1.79 29.24 -38.27
N ASN A 78 -1.48 28.51 -37.20
CA ASN A 78 -2.05 28.74 -35.88
C ASN A 78 -1.74 30.15 -35.37
N ILE A 79 -0.51 30.65 -35.56
CA ILE A 79 -0.14 32.01 -35.14
C ILE A 79 -0.92 33.06 -35.92
N GLN A 80 -1.05 32.92 -37.24
CA GLN A 80 -1.69 33.90 -38.12
C GLN A 80 -3.22 33.91 -38.00
N GLN A 81 -3.82 32.73 -37.79
CA GLN A 81 -5.27 32.57 -37.80
C GLN A 81 -5.90 32.56 -36.40
N ALA A 82 -5.09 32.48 -35.33
CA ALA A 82 -5.58 32.57 -33.96
C ALA A 82 -6.31 33.91 -33.73
N ALA A 83 -7.52 33.84 -33.18
CA ALA A 83 -8.25 35.03 -32.74
C ALA A 83 -7.41 35.85 -31.78
N VAL A 84 -7.56 37.18 -31.75
CA VAL A 84 -6.72 38.09 -30.93
C VAL A 84 -6.67 37.69 -29.45
N SER A 85 -7.71 37.06 -28.91
CA SER A 85 -7.77 36.56 -27.52
C SER A 85 -7.18 35.16 -27.30
N ASP A 86 -6.87 34.39 -28.35
CA ASP A 86 -6.36 33.02 -28.25
C ASP A 86 -4.83 33.01 -28.07
N TYR A 87 -4.41 33.44 -26.88
CA TYR A 87 -3.00 33.48 -26.49
C TYR A 87 -2.41 32.08 -26.35
N ASP A 88 -3.17 31.11 -25.84
CA ASP A 88 -2.68 29.76 -25.56
C ASP A 88 -2.27 29.04 -26.86
N LEU A 89 -3.05 29.17 -27.93
CA LEU A 89 -2.70 28.61 -29.24
C LEU A 89 -1.43 29.24 -29.80
N ARG A 90 -1.28 30.57 -29.71
CA ARG A 90 -0.07 31.28 -30.14
C ARG A 90 1.15 30.90 -29.31
N ILE A 91 1.03 30.87 -27.99
CA ILE A 91 2.12 30.48 -27.07
C ILE A 91 2.59 29.07 -27.39
N LYS A 92 1.68 28.09 -27.51
CA LYS A 92 2.04 26.71 -27.86
C LYS A 92 2.74 26.62 -29.22
N SER A 93 2.29 27.40 -30.19
CA SER A 93 2.87 27.42 -31.54
C SER A 93 4.26 28.04 -31.55
N TYR A 94 4.49 29.15 -30.83
CA TYR A 94 5.83 29.72 -30.67
C TYR A 94 6.76 28.81 -29.85
N GLN A 95 6.25 28.11 -28.82
CA GLN A 95 7.03 27.11 -28.08
C GLN A 95 7.44 25.93 -28.96
N LEU A 96 6.56 25.48 -29.87
CA LEU A 96 6.88 24.45 -30.85
C LEU A 96 7.97 24.93 -31.81
N LEU A 97 7.85 26.12 -32.39
CA LEU A 97 8.87 26.71 -33.25
C LEU A 97 10.22 26.85 -32.53
N LEU A 98 10.19 27.32 -31.26
CA LEU A 98 11.40 27.44 -30.44
C LEU A 98 12.03 26.08 -30.18
N ALA A 99 11.24 25.06 -29.84
CA ALA A 99 11.74 23.71 -29.62
C ALA A 99 12.35 23.13 -30.90
N MET A 100 11.71 23.31 -32.07
CA MET A 100 12.30 22.86 -33.34
C MET A 100 13.63 23.54 -33.61
N LYS A 101 13.69 24.86 -33.40
CA LYS A 101 14.93 25.63 -33.55
C LYS A 101 16.01 25.09 -32.61
N THR A 102 15.76 25.01 -31.31
CA THR A 102 16.81 24.67 -30.32
C THR A 102 17.20 23.19 -30.31
N GLU A 103 16.27 22.28 -30.59
CA GLU A 103 16.53 20.83 -30.49
C GLU A 103 17.10 20.24 -31.79
N LEU A 104 16.77 20.83 -32.94
CA LEU A 104 17.13 20.30 -34.27
C LEU A 104 18.23 21.10 -34.99
N GLU A 105 18.63 22.27 -34.48
CA GLU A 105 19.74 23.06 -35.04
C GLU A 105 21.12 22.53 -34.60
N ASP A 106 22.15 22.87 -35.37
CA ASP A 106 23.56 22.49 -35.14
C ASP A 106 23.80 20.98 -35.02
N LYS A 107 23.07 20.18 -35.80
CA LYS A 107 23.22 18.73 -35.93
C LYS A 107 23.67 18.36 -37.34
N SER A 108 24.23 17.16 -37.48
CA SER A 108 24.71 16.66 -38.79
C SER A 108 23.60 16.49 -39.84
N TYR A 109 22.33 16.50 -39.44
CA TYR A 109 21.16 16.44 -40.31
C TYR A 109 20.45 17.79 -40.48
N SER A 110 20.90 18.86 -39.79
CA SER A 110 20.20 20.15 -39.79
C SER A 110 20.22 20.82 -41.16
N THR A 111 21.26 20.62 -41.96
CA THR A 111 21.37 21.15 -43.33
C THR A 111 20.20 20.72 -44.21
N TYR A 112 19.60 19.55 -43.97
CA TYR A 112 18.44 19.08 -44.73
C TYR A 112 17.13 19.81 -44.40
N ILE A 113 17.07 20.50 -43.26
CA ILE A 113 15.89 21.23 -42.78
C ILE A 113 16.17 22.70 -42.51
N GLU A 114 17.36 23.19 -42.88
CA GLU A 114 17.84 24.54 -42.57
C GLU A 114 16.88 25.61 -43.08
N LYS A 115 16.31 25.44 -44.28
CA LYS A 115 15.33 26.37 -44.86
C LYS A 115 14.10 26.62 -43.97
N TYR A 116 13.75 25.69 -43.09
CA TYR A 116 12.64 25.82 -42.16
C TYR A 116 13.10 26.43 -40.82
N LEU A 117 14.29 26.04 -40.35
CA LEU A 117 14.86 26.53 -39.09
C LEU A 117 15.37 27.98 -39.22
N SER A 118 15.73 28.44 -40.41
CA SER A 118 16.25 29.80 -40.65
C SER A 118 15.15 30.87 -40.69
N LEU A 119 13.87 30.48 -40.75
CA LEU A 119 12.73 31.41 -40.75
C LEU A 119 12.61 32.21 -39.45
N TYR A 120 13.21 31.73 -38.36
CA TYR A 120 13.11 32.31 -37.04
C TYR A 120 14.46 32.30 -36.32
N THR A 121 14.72 33.35 -35.54
CA THR A 121 15.83 33.36 -34.59
C THR A 121 15.36 32.91 -33.21
N VAL A 122 16.26 32.31 -32.42
CA VAL A 122 15.96 31.92 -31.04
C VAL A 122 15.48 33.12 -30.22
N ASP A 123 16.19 34.26 -30.32
CA ASP A 123 15.85 35.47 -29.57
C ASP A 123 14.52 36.08 -30.04
N GLY A 124 14.24 36.08 -31.34
CA GLY A 124 12.96 36.57 -31.87
C GLY A 124 11.77 35.72 -31.42
N LEU A 125 11.94 34.40 -31.32
CA LEU A 125 10.91 33.50 -30.78
C LEU A 125 10.70 33.69 -29.27
N LYS A 126 11.79 33.87 -28.51
CA LYS A 126 11.73 34.18 -27.08
C LYS A 126 11.04 35.51 -26.81
N GLU A 127 11.38 36.55 -27.58
CA GLU A 127 10.72 37.85 -27.49
C GLU A 127 9.23 37.73 -27.85
N SER A 128 8.89 37.00 -28.92
CA SER A 128 7.49 36.75 -29.32
C SER A 128 6.69 36.05 -28.21
N LEU A 129 7.28 35.05 -27.55
CA LEU A 129 6.67 34.38 -26.39
C LEU A 129 6.43 35.35 -25.24
N ALA A 130 7.44 36.16 -24.88
CA ALA A 130 7.30 37.14 -23.82
C ALA A 130 6.17 38.15 -24.13
N ILE A 131 6.03 38.59 -25.38
CA ILE A 131 4.93 39.45 -25.83
C ILE A 131 3.58 38.77 -25.62
N GLN A 132 3.42 37.50 -26.00
CA GLN A 132 2.15 36.79 -25.83
C GLN A 132 1.75 36.66 -24.36
N PHE A 133 2.68 36.27 -23.48
CA PHE A 133 2.43 36.20 -22.04
C PHE A 133 2.09 37.57 -21.45
N TYR A 134 2.79 38.63 -21.88
CA TYR A 134 2.53 40.01 -21.44
C TYR A 134 1.13 40.48 -21.84
N GLN A 135 0.70 40.21 -23.08
CA GLN A 135 -0.62 40.58 -23.58
C GLN A 135 -1.73 39.76 -22.90
N GLN A 136 -1.52 38.45 -22.70
CA GLN A 136 -2.44 37.60 -21.97
C GLN A 136 -2.66 38.08 -20.54
N ALA A 137 -1.58 38.48 -19.85
CA ALA A 137 -1.68 39.05 -18.51
C ALA A 137 -2.42 40.40 -18.50
N ASN A 138 -2.21 41.25 -19.52
CA ASN A 138 -2.92 42.52 -19.66
C ASN A 138 -4.42 42.35 -19.91
N ALA A 139 -4.81 41.29 -20.62
CA ALA A 139 -6.22 40.99 -20.90
C ALA A 139 -7.02 40.59 -19.64
N ILE A 140 -6.35 40.19 -18.56
CA ILE A 140 -7.01 39.86 -17.29
C ILE A 140 -7.36 41.16 -16.55
N VAL A 141 -8.66 41.40 -16.36
CA VAL A 141 -9.18 42.41 -15.45
C VAL A 141 -9.18 41.84 -14.04
N ALA A 142 -8.25 42.28 -13.19
CA ALA A 142 -8.10 41.72 -11.86
C ALA A 142 -9.16 42.28 -10.90
N ALA A 143 -9.99 41.40 -10.33
CA ALA A 143 -11.02 41.76 -9.36
C ALA A 143 -10.75 41.15 -7.96
N ASN A 144 -10.00 40.06 -7.90
CA ASN A 144 -9.71 39.32 -6.67
C ASN A 144 -8.23 38.90 -6.61
N SER A 145 -7.84 38.28 -5.50
CA SER A 145 -6.46 37.82 -5.31
C SER A 145 -6.00 36.80 -6.35
N ALA A 146 -6.86 35.86 -6.76
CA ALA A 146 -6.53 34.84 -7.74
C ALA A 146 -6.19 35.43 -9.11
N ASP A 147 -6.88 36.49 -9.53
CA ASP A 147 -6.57 37.20 -10.77
C ASP A 147 -5.20 37.85 -10.72
N TYR A 148 -4.86 38.54 -9.62
CA TYR A 148 -3.53 39.14 -9.44
C TYR A 148 -2.42 38.08 -9.46
N LEU A 149 -2.64 36.93 -8.81
CA LEU A 149 -1.70 35.83 -8.83
C LEU A 149 -1.53 35.27 -10.25
N ARG A 150 -2.62 35.13 -11.01
CA ARG A 150 -2.59 34.67 -12.40
C ARG A 150 -1.79 35.64 -13.28
N LYS A 151 -2.02 36.95 -13.14
CA LYS A 151 -1.24 37.99 -13.85
C LYS A 151 0.24 37.91 -13.50
N ALA A 152 0.58 37.84 -12.22
CA ALA A 152 1.96 37.72 -11.76
C ALA A 152 2.67 36.50 -12.36
N LYS A 153 1.99 35.34 -12.40
CA LYS A 153 2.53 34.12 -13.02
C LYS A 153 2.77 34.29 -14.51
N LEU A 154 1.80 34.83 -15.26
CA LEU A 154 1.95 35.04 -16.71
C LEU A 154 3.11 36.00 -17.03
N TYR A 155 3.21 37.13 -16.33
CA TYR A 155 4.37 38.03 -16.53
C TYR A 155 5.69 37.33 -16.18
N ARG A 156 5.75 36.55 -15.10
CA ARG A 156 6.96 35.79 -14.74
C ARG A 156 7.36 34.78 -15.81
N GLN A 157 6.40 34.04 -16.36
CA GLN A 157 6.63 33.11 -17.48
C GLN A 157 7.13 33.83 -18.73
N GLY A 158 6.57 35.00 -19.07
CA GLY A 158 7.10 35.80 -20.17
C GLY A 158 8.53 36.29 -19.91
N TYR A 159 8.83 36.73 -18.68
CA TYR A 159 10.16 37.18 -18.27
C TYR A 159 11.23 36.07 -18.35
N GLU A 160 10.85 34.81 -18.11
CA GLU A 160 11.76 33.65 -18.29
C GLU A 160 12.27 33.51 -19.74
N TYR A 161 11.48 33.96 -20.73
CA TYR A 161 11.90 33.95 -22.13
C TYR A 161 12.67 35.22 -22.51
N PHE A 162 12.14 36.38 -22.19
CA PHE A 162 12.72 37.66 -22.59
C PHE A 162 12.27 38.82 -21.69
N ASN A 163 13.17 39.76 -21.40
CA ASN A 163 12.84 40.95 -20.61
C ASN A 163 12.14 42.02 -21.47
N TYR A 164 10.89 41.72 -21.88
CA TYR A 164 10.08 42.61 -22.69
C TYR A 164 9.50 43.77 -21.87
N LYS A 165 9.82 45.02 -22.23
CA LYS A 165 9.33 46.24 -21.56
C LYS A 165 9.54 46.20 -20.03
N ASP A 166 8.47 46.36 -19.26
CA ASP A 166 8.43 46.38 -17.79
C ASP A 166 7.94 45.04 -17.21
N ILE A 167 8.01 43.94 -17.96
CA ILE A 167 7.41 42.65 -17.60
C ILE A 167 7.82 42.15 -16.21
N LYS A 168 9.10 42.31 -15.83
CA LYS A 168 9.59 41.94 -14.49
C LYS A 168 8.89 42.76 -13.41
N LYS A 169 8.85 44.09 -13.58
CA LYS A 169 8.18 45.00 -12.63
C LYS A 169 6.69 44.67 -12.52
N ARG A 170 6.02 44.38 -13.63
CA ARG A 170 4.60 43.97 -13.64
C ARG A 170 4.36 42.66 -12.90
N ALA A 171 5.27 41.70 -13.01
CA ALA A 171 5.20 40.45 -12.24
C ALA A 171 5.25 40.74 -10.73
N ASP A 172 6.21 41.57 -10.29
CA ASP A 172 6.41 41.92 -8.88
C ASP A 172 5.25 42.76 -8.33
N ASP A 173 4.77 43.77 -9.08
CA ASP A 173 3.64 44.61 -8.70
C ASP A 173 2.36 43.79 -8.51
N ASN A 174 2.06 42.86 -9.43
CA ASN A 174 0.88 42.00 -9.31
C ASN A 174 1.04 40.95 -8.20
N GLN A 175 2.25 40.46 -7.95
CA GLN A 175 2.52 39.57 -6.81
C GLN A 175 2.27 40.29 -5.47
N ASN A 176 2.68 41.55 -5.36
CA ASN A 176 2.42 42.39 -4.20
C ASN A 176 0.93 42.67 -4.01
N MET A 177 0.19 42.91 -5.11
CA MET A 177 -1.27 43.06 -5.05
C MET A 177 -1.97 41.77 -4.64
N TYR A 178 -1.50 40.61 -5.11
CA TYR A 178 -2.01 39.31 -4.64
C TYR A 178 -1.89 39.17 -3.12
N TYR A 179 -0.70 39.42 -2.55
CA TYR A 179 -0.50 39.30 -1.10
C TYR A 179 -1.46 40.20 -0.31
N LYS A 180 -1.61 41.46 -0.74
CA LYS A 180 -2.54 42.42 -0.11
C LYS A 180 -4.00 41.98 -0.20
N THR A 181 -4.45 41.63 -1.40
CA THR A 181 -5.85 41.29 -1.66
C THR A 181 -6.23 39.97 -1.00
N ALA A 182 -5.38 38.93 -1.09
CA ALA A 182 -5.63 37.64 -0.46
C ALA A 182 -5.72 37.77 1.07
N ALA A 183 -4.81 38.54 1.68
CA ALA A 183 -4.84 38.78 3.11
C ALA A 183 -6.13 39.48 3.55
N GLN A 184 -6.61 40.47 2.79
CA GLN A 184 -7.88 41.14 3.06
C GLN A 184 -9.10 40.23 2.88
N GLU A 185 -9.13 39.40 1.84
CA GLU A 185 -10.18 38.39 1.61
C GLU A 185 -10.26 37.43 2.80
N TYR A 186 -9.15 36.77 3.16
CA TYR A 186 -9.11 35.83 4.28
C TYR A 186 -9.44 36.49 5.63
N TYR A 187 -8.97 37.72 5.85
CA TYR A 187 -9.29 38.45 7.08
C TYR A 187 -10.78 38.79 7.17
N THR A 188 -11.41 39.16 6.05
CA THR A 188 -12.86 39.45 6.00
C THR A 188 -13.67 38.18 6.23
N GLU A 189 -13.27 37.07 5.62
CA GLU A 189 -13.91 35.76 5.84
C GLU A 189 -13.75 35.29 7.29
N ALA A 190 -12.57 35.50 7.89
CA ALA A 190 -12.34 35.22 9.30
C ALA A 190 -13.26 36.05 10.20
N GLN A 191 -13.47 37.33 9.91
CA GLN A 191 -14.41 38.18 10.65
C GLN A 191 -15.86 37.71 10.53
N ALA A 192 -16.28 37.21 9.35
CA ALA A 192 -17.60 36.59 9.18
C ALA A 192 -17.72 35.32 10.05
N ASN A 193 -16.73 34.43 10.00
CA ASN A 193 -16.69 33.22 10.83
C ASN A 193 -16.74 33.52 12.34
N VAL A 194 -16.16 34.63 12.79
CA VAL A 194 -16.29 35.09 14.18
C VAL A 194 -17.73 35.44 14.53
N ARG A 195 -18.44 36.18 13.65
CA ARG A 195 -19.86 36.57 13.87
C ARG A 195 -20.75 35.33 13.94
N ASP A 196 -20.45 34.33 13.11
CA ASP A 196 -21.17 33.05 13.05
C ASP A 196 -20.73 32.07 14.15
N LYS A 197 -19.83 32.49 15.05
CA LYS A 197 -19.23 31.67 16.13
C LYS A 197 -18.49 30.41 15.63
N ASN A 198 -18.12 30.36 14.35
CA ASN A 198 -17.28 29.33 13.78
C ASN A 198 -15.79 29.60 14.06
N TYR A 199 -15.42 29.50 15.33
CA TYR A 199 -14.10 29.91 15.81
C TYR A 199 -12.93 29.10 15.21
N LYS A 200 -13.17 27.85 14.80
CA LYS A 200 -12.17 27.02 14.12
C LYS A 200 -11.81 27.61 12.75
N GLN A 201 -12.83 27.85 11.92
CA GLN A 201 -12.61 28.46 10.61
C GLN A 201 -12.12 29.91 10.71
N ALA A 202 -12.56 30.65 11.74
CA ALA A 202 -12.03 31.98 12.01
C ALA A 202 -10.51 31.94 12.27
N ALA A 203 -10.05 31.03 13.13
CA ALA A 203 -8.63 30.88 13.44
C ALA A 203 -7.80 30.53 12.18
N ASP A 204 -8.30 29.60 11.37
CA ASP A 204 -7.62 29.16 10.14
C ASP A 204 -7.53 30.29 9.10
N ASN A 205 -8.61 31.06 8.90
CA ASN A 205 -8.58 32.17 7.95
C ASN A 205 -7.75 33.36 8.45
N PHE A 206 -7.72 33.65 9.75
CA PHE A 206 -6.75 34.61 10.28
C PHE A 206 -5.30 34.14 10.08
N ARG A 207 -5.02 32.83 10.24
CA ARG A 207 -3.70 32.28 9.96
C ARG A 207 -3.32 32.42 8.49
N LYS A 208 -4.22 32.08 7.55
CA LYS A 208 -3.99 32.29 6.10
C LYS A 208 -3.74 33.77 5.76
N ALA A 209 -4.47 34.69 6.38
CA ALA A 209 -4.27 36.13 6.18
C ALA A 209 -2.88 36.58 6.64
N HIS A 210 -2.39 36.04 7.76
CA HIS A 210 -1.03 36.27 8.22
C HIS A 210 0.01 35.68 7.25
N ASP A 211 -0.12 34.40 6.93
CA ASP A 211 0.86 33.63 6.15
C ASP A 211 1.02 34.19 4.73
N VAL A 212 -0.09 34.52 4.05
CA VAL A 212 -0.05 35.05 2.69
C VAL A 212 0.60 36.44 2.61
N TYR A 213 0.48 37.22 3.69
CA TYR A 213 1.02 38.58 3.75
C TYR A 213 2.45 38.63 4.33
N GLN A 214 2.94 37.53 4.89
CA GLN A 214 4.25 37.43 5.53
C GLN A 214 5.40 38.06 4.70
N PRO A 215 5.46 37.92 3.35
CA PRO A 215 6.51 38.57 2.55
C PRO A 215 6.50 40.11 2.62
N LEU A 216 5.36 40.71 2.98
CA LEU A 216 5.16 42.15 3.14
C LEU A 216 5.17 42.60 4.61
N GLY A 217 5.39 41.67 5.54
CA GLY A 217 5.37 41.91 6.99
C GLY A 217 4.11 41.36 7.66
N ASN A 218 3.59 42.09 8.65
CA ASN A 218 2.43 41.65 9.43
C ASN A 218 1.12 42.20 8.87
N TYR A 219 0.14 41.33 8.63
CA TYR A 219 -1.19 41.76 8.25
C TYR A 219 -2.08 42.07 9.45
N LYS A 220 -2.19 43.35 9.82
CA LYS A 220 -2.99 43.80 10.97
C LYS A 220 -2.62 42.97 12.22
N ASP A 221 -3.64 42.49 12.95
CA ASP A 221 -3.54 41.62 14.12
C ASP A 221 -3.87 40.15 13.83
N SER A 222 -3.82 39.73 12.56
CA SER A 222 -4.23 38.40 12.09
C SER A 222 -3.59 37.25 12.90
N ALA A 223 -2.28 37.25 13.12
CA ALA A 223 -1.60 36.21 13.92
C ALA A 223 -2.13 36.13 15.37
N LYS A 224 -2.37 37.30 16.00
CA LYS A 224 -2.92 37.39 17.36
C LYS A 224 -4.36 36.87 17.40
N LEU A 225 -5.18 37.27 16.43
CA LEU A 225 -6.57 36.81 16.34
C LEU A 225 -6.65 35.30 16.06
N ALA A 226 -5.77 34.77 15.20
CA ALA A 226 -5.67 33.33 14.96
C ALA A 226 -5.46 32.56 16.27
N ALA A 227 -4.51 32.97 17.10
CA ALA A 227 -4.24 32.34 18.39
C ALA A 227 -5.42 32.49 19.38
N ILE A 228 -6.09 33.65 19.42
CA ILE A 228 -7.25 33.88 20.28
C ILE A 228 -8.41 32.94 19.91
N TYR A 229 -8.75 32.86 18.62
CA TYR A 229 -9.86 32.04 18.17
C TYR A 229 -9.52 30.56 18.19
N GLU A 230 -8.24 30.20 18.00
CA GLU A 230 -7.77 28.83 18.20
C GLU A 230 -8.02 28.35 19.63
N LYS A 231 -7.65 29.19 20.61
CA LYS A 231 -7.95 28.93 22.01
C LYS A 231 -9.43 28.80 22.27
N LYS A 232 -10.26 29.69 21.72
CA LYS A 232 -11.71 29.65 21.91
C LYS A 232 -12.33 28.34 21.43
N TRP A 233 -12.04 27.88 20.20
CA TRP A 233 -12.66 26.65 19.71
C TRP A 233 -12.16 25.41 20.43
N ARG A 234 -10.85 25.30 20.70
CA ARG A 234 -10.29 24.17 21.46
C ARG A 234 -10.86 24.11 22.88
N THR A 235 -11.04 25.26 23.52
CA THR A 235 -11.68 25.34 24.85
C THR A 235 -13.12 24.85 24.80
N ALA A 236 -13.88 25.25 23.78
CA ALA A 236 -15.28 24.85 23.62
C ALA A 236 -15.43 23.36 23.31
N GLU A 237 -14.58 22.81 22.43
CA GLU A 237 -14.58 21.38 22.10
C GLU A 237 -14.13 20.53 23.28
N ALA A 238 -13.09 20.96 24.01
CA ALA A 238 -12.67 20.31 25.24
C ALA A 238 -13.78 20.30 26.30
N GLU A 239 -14.51 21.41 26.46
CA GLU A 239 -15.68 21.46 27.35
C GLU A 239 -16.79 20.50 26.90
N SER A 240 -17.06 20.42 25.59
CA SER A 240 -18.07 19.51 25.03
C SER A 240 -17.75 18.06 25.39
N HIS A 241 -16.52 17.60 25.11
CA HIS A 241 -16.08 16.25 25.45
C HIS A 241 -16.13 16.00 26.96
N TYR A 242 -15.71 16.99 27.77
CA TYR A 242 -15.73 16.89 29.22
C TYR A 242 -17.15 16.75 29.77
N GLN A 243 -18.10 17.55 29.28
CA GLN A 243 -19.51 17.49 29.70
C GLN A 243 -20.20 16.20 29.25
N GLU A 244 -19.90 15.74 28.02
CA GLU A 244 -20.40 14.45 27.53
C GLU A 244 -19.91 13.29 28.40
N ALA A 245 -18.61 13.27 28.74
CA ALA A 245 -18.04 12.29 29.64
C ALA A 245 -18.72 12.33 31.03
N GLN A 246 -18.95 13.52 31.60
CA GLN A 246 -19.70 13.66 32.84
C GLN A 246 -21.13 13.12 32.74
N GLY A 247 -21.80 13.36 31.61
CA GLY A 247 -23.14 12.85 31.33
C GLY A 247 -23.20 11.32 31.33
N ILE A 248 -22.22 10.66 30.69
CA ILE A 248 -22.09 9.20 30.66
C ILE A 248 -21.84 8.67 32.07
N VAL A 249 -20.85 9.19 32.78
CA VAL A 249 -20.47 8.72 34.13
C VAL A 249 -21.64 8.75 35.11
N ARG A 250 -22.49 9.79 35.06
CA ARG A 250 -23.65 9.91 35.96
C ARG A 250 -24.68 8.80 35.79
N LYS A 251 -24.72 8.16 34.63
CA LYS A 251 -25.71 7.13 34.27
C LYS A 251 -25.09 5.76 34.02
N ALA A 252 -23.76 5.68 34.00
CA ALA A 252 -23.01 4.47 33.67
C ALA A 252 -23.35 3.32 34.64
N ARG A 253 -23.73 2.19 34.06
CA ARG A 253 -23.98 0.89 34.72
C ARG A 253 -23.05 -0.20 34.19
N LEU A 254 -22.48 0.03 33.01
CA LEU A 254 -21.61 -0.89 32.28
C LEU A 254 -20.14 -0.42 32.35
N LEU A 255 -19.21 -1.37 32.36
CA LEU A 255 -17.77 -1.11 32.26
C LEU A 255 -17.43 -0.41 30.94
N SER A 256 -18.10 -0.77 29.85
CA SER A 256 -17.95 -0.17 28.52
C SER A 256 -18.25 1.33 28.52
N GLU A 257 -19.26 1.77 29.26
CA GLU A 257 -19.62 3.19 29.42
C GLU A 257 -18.53 3.97 30.16
N TYR A 258 -17.90 3.37 31.19
CA TYR A 258 -16.74 3.99 31.83
C TYR A 258 -15.54 4.10 30.89
N ARG A 259 -15.32 3.11 30.01
CA ARG A 259 -14.27 3.20 28.97
C ARG A 259 -14.56 4.33 27.97
N GLN A 260 -15.82 4.48 27.54
CA GLN A 260 -16.25 5.57 26.68
C GLN A 260 -16.03 6.93 27.35
N ALA A 261 -16.43 7.08 28.62
CA ALA A 261 -16.19 8.29 29.38
C ALA A 261 -14.70 8.61 29.54
N ALA A 262 -13.86 7.60 29.80
CA ALA A 262 -12.41 7.77 29.90
C ALA A 262 -11.81 8.28 28.58
N ALA A 263 -12.26 7.75 27.44
CA ALA A 263 -11.84 8.21 26.13
C ALA A 263 -12.24 9.68 25.87
N LEU A 264 -13.45 10.08 26.24
CA LEU A 264 -13.91 11.48 26.11
C LEU A 264 -13.15 12.44 27.03
N PHE A 265 -12.87 12.05 28.29
CA PHE A 265 -11.99 12.84 29.14
C PHE A 265 -10.59 12.98 28.54
N ARG A 266 -10.03 11.92 27.97
CA ARG A 266 -8.74 11.98 27.29
C ARG A 266 -8.79 12.95 26.10
N ALA A 267 -9.82 12.85 25.25
CA ALA A 267 -10.04 13.76 24.13
C ALA A 267 -10.15 15.24 24.56
N ALA A 268 -10.84 15.52 25.68
CA ALA A 268 -10.90 16.87 26.24
C ALA A 268 -9.50 17.41 26.62
N SER A 269 -8.65 16.57 27.20
CA SER A 269 -7.28 16.93 27.54
C SER A 269 -6.43 17.16 26.28
N ASP A 270 -6.53 16.25 25.30
CA ASP A 270 -5.72 16.27 24.08
C ASP A 270 -6.00 17.50 23.22
N VAL A 271 -7.28 17.83 23.02
CA VAL A 271 -7.69 19.02 22.24
C VAL A 271 -7.16 20.31 22.85
N TYR A 272 -7.14 20.39 24.18
CA TYR A 272 -6.71 21.58 24.93
C TYR A 272 -5.19 21.67 25.16
N SER A 273 -4.45 20.60 24.89
CA SER A 273 -3.01 20.48 25.19
C SER A 273 -2.12 21.66 24.75
N PRO A 274 -2.38 22.40 23.65
CA PRO A 274 -1.57 23.57 23.30
C PRO A 274 -1.65 24.73 24.32
N TYR A 275 -2.64 24.74 25.22
CA TYR A 275 -2.89 25.83 26.16
C TYR A 275 -2.78 25.44 27.63
N GLY A 276 -2.32 24.22 27.90
CA GLY A 276 -2.10 23.70 29.24
C GLY A 276 -2.07 22.18 29.25
N ASN A 277 -1.52 21.61 30.31
CA ASN A 277 -1.33 20.16 30.38
C ASN A 277 -2.65 19.38 30.43
N THR A 278 -3.73 19.97 30.95
CA THR A 278 -5.05 19.33 31.07
C THR A 278 -6.19 20.34 30.95
N TYR A 279 -7.29 19.95 30.31
CA TYR A 279 -8.54 20.68 30.43
C TYR A 279 -9.22 20.33 31.77
N LYS A 280 -9.30 21.27 32.72
CA LYS A 280 -9.74 20.99 34.10
C LYS A 280 -8.96 19.79 34.67
N ASP A 281 -9.65 18.80 35.23
CA ASP A 281 -9.09 17.56 35.77
C ASP A 281 -9.24 16.35 34.82
N SER A 282 -9.48 16.59 33.52
CA SER A 282 -9.77 15.56 32.51
C SER A 282 -8.77 14.39 32.47
N THR A 283 -7.45 14.64 32.49
CA THR A 283 -6.45 13.55 32.54
C THR A 283 -6.62 12.65 33.77
N ARG A 284 -6.86 13.25 34.95
CA ARG A 284 -7.10 12.48 36.18
C ARG A 284 -8.38 11.66 36.08
N GLN A 285 -9.46 12.26 35.56
CA GLN A 285 -10.74 11.58 35.37
C GLN A 285 -10.62 10.44 34.35
N ALA A 286 -9.90 10.65 33.24
CA ALA A 286 -9.62 9.60 32.26
C ALA A 286 -8.98 8.39 32.92
N GLY A 287 -7.93 8.58 33.73
CA GLY A 287 -7.29 7.47 34.46
C GLY A 287 -8.20 6.81 35.52
N VAL A 288 -9.08 7.56 36.18
CA VAL A 288 -10.06 7.00 37.13
C VAL A 288 -11.05 6.09 36.41
N TYR A 289 -11.65 6.56 35.31
CA TYR A 289 -12.67 5.79 34.59
C TYR A 289 -12.09 4.70 33.71
N GLU A 290 -10.85 4.82 33.26
CA GLU A 290 -10.13 3.73 32.61
C GLU A 290 -9.99 2.55 33.58
N ARG A 291 -9.57 2.78 34.82
CA ARG A 291 -9.52 1.73 35.86
C ARG A 291 -10.89 1.17 36.20
N LYS A 292 -11.92 2.02 36.30
CA LYS A 292 -13.30 1.55 36.55
C LYS A 292 -13.88 0.75 35.39
N GLY A 293 -13.42 1.00 34.17
CA GLY A 293 -13.84 0.27 32.97
C GLY A 293 -13.03 -1.00 32.70
N GLN A 294 -12.09 -1.37 33.57
CA GLN A 294 -11.33 -2.61 33.42
C GLN A 294 -12.14 -3.83 33.82
N VAL A 295 -11.93 -4.93 33.10
CA VAL A 295 -12.38 -6.27 33.45
C VAL A 295 -11.24 -6.98 34.17
N GLN A 296 -11.44 -7.31 35.44
CA GLN A 296 -10.48 -8.06 36.24
C GLN A 296 -10.73 -9.56 36.08
N ILE A 297 -9.74 -10.29 35.56
CA ILE A 297 -9.87 -11.73 35.26
C ILE A 297 -8.90 -12.52 36.13
N TYR A 298 -9.40 -13.54 36.82
CA TYR A 298 -8.58 -14.55 37.48
C TYR A 298 -8.72 -15.88 36.74
N ILE A 299 -7.59 -16.48 36.34
CA ILE A 299 -7.56 -17.78 35.67
C ILE A 299 -6.69 -18.71 36.50
N TYR A 300 -7.19 -19.92 36.78
CA TYR A 300 -6.44 -20.94 37.52
C TYR A 300 -6.72 -22.35 37.01
N GLY A 301 -5.87 -23.29 37.40
CA GLY A 301 -5.95 -24.69 37.00
C GLY A 301 -4.76 -25.10 36.12
N ASN A 302 -5.02 -25.69 34.95
CA ASN A 302 -3.96 -26.18 34.07
C ASN A 302 -3.12 -25.04 33.48
N GLU A 303 -1.79 -25.10 33.63
CA GLU A 303 -0.86 -24.05 33.19
C GLU A 303 -0.92 -23.77 31.68
N PHE A 304 -0.95 -24.81 30.84
CA PHE A 304 -0.98 -24.65 29.38
C PHE A 304 -2.25 -23.94 28.94
N LEU A 305 -3.42 -24.39 29.41
CA LEU A 305 -4.69 -23.78 29.04
C LEU A 305 -4.84 -22.38 29.65
N THR A 306 -4.38 -22.16 30.88
CA THR A 306 -4.35 -20.83 31.50
C THR A 306 -3.59 -19.84 30.65
N TYR A 307 -2.41 -20.22 30.14
CA TYR A 307 -1.63 -19.38 29.25
C TYR A 307 -2.38 -19.08 27.94
N GLN A 308 -2.92 -20.11 27.28
CA GLN A 308 -3.63 -19.95 26.01
C GLN A 308 -4.88 -19.06 26.14
N ILE A 309 -5.66 -19.24 27.20
CA ILE A 309 -6.84 -18.41 27.50
C ILE A 309 -6.42 -16.96 27.76
N SER A 310 -5.37 -16.75 28.57
CA SER A 310 -4.84 -15.40 28.85
C SER A 310 -4.46 -14.66 27.57
N VAL A 311 -3.80 -15.34 26.62
CA VAL A 311 -3.42 -14.76 25.33
C VAL A 311 -4.63 -14.30 24.54
N VAL A 312 -5.73 -15.06 24.51
CA VAL A 312 -6.96 -14.69 23.78
C VAL A 312 -7.66 -13.50 24.45
N LEU A 313 -7.70 -13.49 25.78
CA LEU A 313 -8.40 -12.47 26.58
C LEU A 313 -7.57 -11.19 26.80
N GLN A 314 -6.28 -11.17 26.47
CA GLN A 314 -5.43 -9.99 26.62
C GLN A 314 -5.96 -8.83 25.75
N LYS A 315 -6.60 -7.85 26.39
CA LYS A 315 -7.09 -6.60 25.79
C LYS A 315 -6.66 -5.41 26.64
N SER A 316 -6.70 -4.19 26.09
CA SER A 316 -6.35 -2.96 26.82
C SER A 316 -7.23 -2.69 28.05
N TYR A 317 -8.45 -3.22 28.04
CA TYR A 317 -9.40 -3.12 29.15
C TYR A 317 -9.37 -4.34 30.08
N VAL A 318 -8.50 -5.32 29.88
CA VAL A 318 -8.42 -6.51 30.73
C VAL A 318 -7.21 -6.40 31.65
N SER A 319 -7.41 -6.72 32.92
CA SER A 319 -6.35 -6.84 33.92
C SER A 319 -6.41 -8.24 34.53
N PHE A 320 -5.32 -8.99 34.44
CA PHE A 320 -5.21 -10.29 35.11
C PHE A 320 -4.82 -10.09 36.57
N VAL A 321 -5.66 -10.61 37.48
CA VAL A 321 -5.46 -10.52 38.93
C VAL A 321 -4.99 -11.86 39.49
N THR A 322 -4.46 -11.86 40.71
CA THR A 322 -3.88 -13.05 41.35
C THR A 322 -4.79 -13.75 42.35
N SER A 323 -5.98 -13.19 42.62
CA SER A 323 -6.97 -13.81 43.52
C SER A 323 -8.38 -13.76 42.92
N PRO A 324 -9.22 -14.77 43.20
CA PRO A 324 -10.61 -14.80 42.73
C PRO A 324 -11.44 -13.67 43.34
N SER A 325 -11.13 -13.25 44.57
CA SER A 325 -11.84 -12.17 45.28
C SER A 325 -11.66 -10.79 44.63
N ALA A 326 -10.61 -10.60 43.82
CA ALA A 326 -10.33 -9.36 43.11
C ALA A 326 -10.80 -9.41 41.65
N ALA A 327 -11.46 -10.48 41.22
CA ALA A 327 -11.87 -10.69 39.84
C ALA A 327 -13.36 -10.37 39.63
N ASN A 328 -13.68 -9.88 38.45
CA ASN A 328 -15.06 -9.81 37.94
C ASN A 328 -15.41 -11.07 37.15
N LEU A 329 -14.41 -11.74 36.58
CA LEU A 329 -14.53 -13.02 35.90
C LEU A 329 -13.50 -14.00 36.45
N VAL A 330 -13.98 -15.14 36.94
CA VAL A 330 -13.13 -16.26 37.36
C VAL A 330 -13.24 -17.35 36.31
N ILE A 331 -12.11 -17.91 35.88
CA ILE A 331 -12.01 -19.01 34.92
C ILE A 331 -11.23 -20.14 35.58
N ASP A 332 -11.92 -21.23 35.90
CA ASP A 332 -11.33 -22.50 36.28
C ASP A 332 -11.17 -23.37 35.03
N VAL A 333 -9.97 -23.87 34.80
CA VAL A 333 -9.70 -24.77 33.69
C VAL A 333 -8.92 -25.99 34.14
N SER A 334 -9.52 -27.17 33.98
CA SER A 334 -8.85 -28.45 34.23
C SER A 334 -8.47 -29.11 32.91
N MET A 335 -7.43 -29.95 32.94
CA MET A 335 -7.06 -30.79 31.79
C MET A 335 -6.62 -32.15 32.29
N THR A 336 -7.28 -33.21 31.83
CA THR A 336 -6.96 -34.58 32.18
C THR A 336 -6.38 -35.32 30.98
N ARG A 337 -5.27 -36.04 31.23
CA ARG A 337 -4.71 -36.99 30.27
C ARG A 337 -5.51 -38.28 30.39
N ASN A 338 -6.53 -38.44 29.55
CA ASN A 338 -7.43 -39.57 29.68
C ASN A 338 -6.79 -40.87 29.21
N HIS A 339 -6.20 -40.88 28.02
CA HIS A 339 -5.76 -42.15 27.44
C HIS A 339 -4.68 -42.00 26.39
N PHE A 340 -3.75 -42.96 26.39
CA PHE A 340 -2.92 -43.29 25.25
C PHE A 340 -3.04 -44.79 25.00
N GLN A 341 -3.44 -45.16 23.79
CA GLN A 341 -3.48 -46.55 23.35
C GLN A 341 -2.60 -46.75 22.14
N GLN A 342 -1.79 -47.80 22.22
CA GLN A 342 -1.19 -48.42 21.06
C GLN A 342 -1.89 -49.75 20.84
N TYR A 343 -2.36 -49.99 19.62
CA TYR A 343 -2.87 -51.28 19.23
C TYR A 343 -2.43 -51.65 17.82
N LYS A 344 -2.37 -52.96 17.56
CA LYS A 344 -2.10 -53.52 16.25
C LYS A 344 -3.39 -54.11 15.73
N GLU A 345 -3.77 -53.74 14.51
CA GLU A 345 -4.86 -54.38 13.79
C GLU A 345 -4.47 -55.82 13.40
N ASN A 346 -5.47 -56.61 12.99
CA ASN A 346 -5.25 -57.96 12.53
C ASN A 346 -4.35 -57.98 11.29
N ILE A 347 -3.61 -59.09 11.11
CA ILE A 347 -2.81 -59.30 9.92
C ILE A 347 -3.75 -59.48 8.73
N GLU A 348 -3.70 -58.55 7.79
CA GLU A 348 -4.37 -58.70 6.51
C GLU A 348 -3.49 -59.51 5.57
N THR A 349 -4.10 -60.40 4.79
CA THR A 349 -3.40 -61.28 3.85
C THR A 349 -4.04 -61.16 2.48
N ASP A 350 -3.23 -60.86 1.47
CA ASP A 350 -3.63 -60.83 0.08
C ASP A 350 -2.81 -61.86 -0.71
N ASP A 351 -3.49 -62.73 -1.44
CA ASP A 351 -2.84 -63.58 -2.43
C ASP A 351 -2.42 -62.74 -3.65
N LYS A 352 -1.18 -62.93 -4.09
CA LYS A 352 -0.59 -62.25 -5.26
C LYS A 352 -0.12 -63.30 -6.26
N TYR A 353 -0.32 -62.98 -7.52
CA TYR A 353 0.17 -63.74 -8.66
C TYR A 353 0.82 -62.80 -9.65
N GLU A 354 2.02 -63.15 -10.11
CA GLU A 354 2.67 -62.47 -11.22
C GLU A 354 3.37 -63.48 -12.13
N ASN A 355 3.21 -63.31 -13.44
CA ASN A 355 4.00 -64.02 -14.44
C ASN A 355 5.12 -63.08 -14.92
N LEU A 356 6.38 -63.41 -14.59
CA LEU A 356 7.52 -62.57 -14.90
C LEU A 356 8.49 -63.30 -15.84
N LYS A 357 9.04 -62.58 -16.80
CA LYS A 357 10.14 -63.09 -17.62
C LYS A 357 11.40 -63.21 -16.74
N VAL A 358 11.85 -64.43 -16.47
CA VAL A 358 13.02 -64.72 -15.63
C VAL A 358 14.27 -65.05 -16.42
N GLY A 359 14.14 -65.27 -17.73
CA GLY A 359 15.28 -65.51 -18.60
C GLY A 359 14.90 -65.68 -20.06
N THR A 360 15.84 -66.18 -20.84
CA THR A 360 15.66 -66.58 -22.23
C THR A 360 16.39 -67.90 -22.45
N LYS A 361 15.75 -68.84 -23.16
CA LYS A 361 16.41 -70.04 -23.68
C LYS A 361 16.53 -69.94 -25.19
N LYS A 362 17.59 -70.52 -25.73
CA LYS A 362 17.76 -70.70 -27.17
C LYS A 362 16.93 -71.90 -27.62
N VAL A 363 16.10 -71.73 -28.64
CA VAL A 363 15.25 -72.78 -29.22
C VAL A 363 15.35 -72.68 -30.74
N ALA A 364 15.44 -73.80 -31.44
CA ALA A 364 15.47 -73.80 -32.90
C ALA A 364 14.11 -73.36 -33.47
N ASP A 365 14.12 -72.41 -34.40
CA ASP A 365 12.95 -72.06 -35.20
C ASP A 365 12.69 -73.11 -36.29
N GLU A 366 11.61 -72.93 -37.06
CA GLU A 366 11.19 -73.84 -38.14
C GLU A 366 12.27 -74.02 -39.25
N ASN A 367 13.26 -73.14 -39.29
CA ASN A 367 14.38 -73.18 -40.23
C ASN A 367 15.70 -73.67 -39.58
N GLY A 368 15.65 -74.14 -38.33
CA GLY A 368 16.79 -74.68 -37.58
C GLY A 368 17.69 -73.62 -36.92
N ASN A 369 17.34 -72.33 -36.95
CA ASN A 369 18.12 -71.27 -36.33
C ASN A 369 17.77 -71.11 -34.83
N MET A 370 18.77 -70.96 -33.96
CA MET A 370 18.53 -70.82 -32.52
C MET A 370 18.06 -69.39 -32.16
N VAL A 371 16.76 -69.23 -31.92
CA VAL A 371 16.13 -67.98 -31.49
C VAL A 371 15.93 -67.92 -29.98
N ASP A 372 15.97 -66.72 -29.40
CA ASP A 372 15.73 -66.54 -27.96
C ASP A 372 14.22 -66.60 -27.66
N GLN A 373 13.79 -67.64 -26.97
CA GLN A 373 12.47 -67.73 -26.38
C GLN A 373 12.51 -67.24 -24.94
N SER A 374 11.68 -66.26 -24.60
CA SER A 374 11.48 -65.80 -23.22
C SER A 374 11.00 -66.94 -22.34
N ILE A 375 11.65 -67.14 -21.19
CA ILE A 375 11.18 -68.01 -20.12
C ILE A 375 10.41 -67.13 -19.14
N TYR A 376 9.16 -67.48 -18.93
CA TYR A 376 8.32 -66.88 -17.90
C TYR A 376 8.20 -67.84 -16.73
N GLU A 377 8.19 -67.28 -15.53
CA GLU A 377 7.98 -67.99 -14.29
C GLU A 377 6.78 -67.39 -13.58
N ASP A 378 5.92 -68.28 -13.08
CA ASP A 378 4.75 -67.94 -12.30
C ASP A 378 5.13 -67.83 -10.82
N PHE A 379 4.95 -66.64 -10.27
CA PHE A 379 5.16 -66.35 -8.86
C PHE A 379 3.81 -66.30 -8.15
N TYR A 380 3.59 -67.25 -7.25
CA TYR A 380 2.45 -67.26 -6.32
C TYR A 380 2.99 -66.98 -4.93
N PHE A 381 2.60 -65.84 -4.36
CA PHE A 381 3.07 -65.40 -3.05
C PHE A 381 1.98 -64.65 -2.31
N LYS A 382 2.14 -64.53 -1.00
CA LYS A 382 1.24 -63.79 -0.12
C LYS A 382 1.87 -62.48 0.26
N GLN A 383 1.10 -61.40 0.19
CA GLN A 383 1.42 -60.14 0.84
C GLN A 383 0.67 -60.10 2.17
N TYR A 384 1.41 -59.85 3.24
CA TYR A 384 0.85 -59.59 4.56
C TYR A 384 1.01 -58.13 4.91
N SER A 385 0.06 -57.59 5.65
CA SER A 385 0.20 -56.27 6.24
C SER A 385 -0.30 -56.25 7.68
N VAL A 386 0.38 -55.47 8.53
CA VAL A 386 -0.08 -55.20 9.89
C VAL A 386 -0.04 -53.71 10.14
N LYS A 387 -1.17 -53.13 10.52
CA LYS A 387 -1.28 -51.71 10.86
C LYS A 387 -1.20 -51.53 12.36
N THR A 388 -0.26 -50.69 12.79
CA THR A 388 -0.15 -50.22 14.18
C THR A 388 -0.72 -48.81 14.26
N ILE A 389 -1.56 -48.56 15.26
CA ILE A 389 -2.19 -47.27 15.51
C ILE A 389 -1.84 -46.80 16.91
N ASN A 390 -1.44 -45.54 17.02
CA ASN A 390 -1.38 -44.81 18.27
C ASN A 390 -2.53 -43.82 18.32
N GLU A 391 -3.25 -43.81 19.44
CA GLU A 391 -4.35 -42.89 19.70
C GLU A 391 -4.14 -42.22 21.06
N ALA A 392 -4.32 -40.91 21.12
CA ALA A 392 -4.35 -40.16 22.36
C ALA A 392 -5.61 -39.30 22.47
N VAL A 393 -6.17 -39.25 23.67
CA VAL A 393 -7.34 -38.42 24.00
C VAL A 393 -7.02 -37.57 25.24
N MET A 394 -7.28 -36.27 25.11
CA MET A 394 -7.25 -35.32 26.22
C MET A 394 -8.62 -34.70 26.40
N ASN A 395 -9.01 -34.48 27.65
CA ASN A 395 -10.22 -33.76 27.98
C ASN A 395 -9.88 -32.51 28.80
N ALA A 396 -10.71 -31.48 28.66
CA ALA A 396 -10.67 -30.31 29.52
C ALA A 396 -12.08 -29.93 29.96
N GLU A 397 -12.17 -29.35 31.15
CA GLU A 397 -13.38 -28.73 31.66
C GLU A 397 -13.07 -27.26 31.90
N VAL A 398 -13.95 -26.39 31.43
CA VAL A 398 -13.88 -24.94 31.65
C VAL A 398 -15.13 -24.52 32.40
N HIS A 399 -14.91 -23.90 33.54
CA HIS A 399 -15.94 -23.24 34.33
C HIS A 399 -15.60 -21.77 34.44
N THR A 400 -16.51 -20.90 34.00
CA THR A 400 -16.39 -19.45 34.21
C THR A 400 -17.53 -18.96 35.08
N SER A 401 -17.23 -18.03 35.97
CA SER A 401 -18.23 -17.39 36.84
C SER A 401 -18.01 -15.90 37.01
N GLY A 402 -19.09 -15.17 37.31
CA GLY A 402 -19.11 -13.71 37.48
C GLY A 402 -19.72 -13.00 36.26
N LEU A 403 -18.91 -12.24 35.52
CA LEU A 403 -19.39 -11.48 34.35
C LEU A 403 -19.85 -12.34 33.17
N TYR A 404 -19.40 -13.60 33.11
CA TYR A 404 -19.78 -14.55 32.08
C TYR A 404 -19.82 -15.95 32.68
N GLU A 405 -20.95 -16.63 32.53
CA GLU A 405 -21.16 -17.98 33.04
C GLU A 405 -21.02 -18.99 31.91
N LEU A 406 -20.08 -19.93 32.05
CA LEU A 406 -19.85 -21.03 31.12
C LEU A 406 -19.51 -22.27 31.92
N ASN A 407 -20.10 -23.40 31.56
CA ASN A 407 -19.71 -24.70 32.09
C ASN A 407 -19.69 -25.68 30.91
N ARG A 408 -18.48 -26.06 30.46
CA ARG A 408 -18.33 -26.87 29.26
C ARG A 408 -17.16 -27.82 29.35
N SER A 409 -17.37 -29.03 28.84
CA SER A 409 -16.32 -30.04 28.64
C SER A 409 -15.92 -30.12 27.17
N TYR A 410 -14.64 -30.39 26.93
CA TYR A 410 -14.03 -30.49 25.62
C TYR A 410 -13.20 -31.75 25.52
N SER A 411 -13.06 -32.27 24.30
CA SER A 411 -12.18 -33.40 24.01
C SER A 411 -11.34 -33.11 22.76
N GLY A 412 -10.06 -33.44 22.85
CA GLY A 412 -9.11 -33.41 21.75
C GLY A 412 -8.56 -34.81 21.53
N LYS A 413 -8.73 -35.32 20.31
CA LYS A 413 -8.23 -36.63 19.89
C LYS A 413 -7.16 -36.43 18.83
N SER A 414 -6.09 -37.23 18.90
CA SER A 414 -5.15 -37.40 17.81
C SER A 414 -4.86 -38.88 17.57
N THR A 415 -4.62 -39.23 16.31
CA THR A 415 -4.31 -40.59 15.86
C THR A 415 -3.17 -40.59 14.86
N SER A 416 -2.19 -41.48 15.02
CA SER A 416 -1.16 -41.77 14.02
C SER A 416 -1.13 -43.26 13.70
N SER A 417 -0.69 -43.62 12.49
CA SER A 417 -0.66 -45.02 12.09
C SER A 417 0.49 -45.33 11.15
N GLN A 418 0.95 -46.57 11.26
CA GLN A 418 2.03 -47.12 10.47
C GLN A 418 1.68 -48.55 10.06
N THR A 419 1.84 -48.89 8.79
CA THR A 419 1.55 -50.22 8.26
C THR A 419 2.84 -50.86 7.76
N TYR A 420 3.16 -52.03 8.30
CA TYR A 420 4.31 -52.83 7.88
C TYR A 420 3.83 -53.93 6.91
N TYR A 421 4.48 -54.02 5.74
CA TYR A 421 4.19 -54.99 4.70
C TYR A 421 5.34 -55.98 4.58
N TRP A 422 5.02 -57.26 4.50
CA TRP A 422 5.99 -58.32 4.20
C TRP A 422 5.38 -59.37 3.26
N PHE A 423 6.24 -60.19 2.66
CA PHE A 423 5.85 -61.15 1.63
C PHE A 423 6.38 -62.53 1.97
N ASP A 424 5.62 -63.58 1.64
CA ASP A 424 5.99 -64.98 1.87
C ASP A 424 5.59 -65.86 0.69
N GLY A 425 6.27 -66.99 0.52
CA GLY A 425 6.11 -67.90 -0.62
C GLY A 425 7.10 -67.63 -1.75
N HIS A 426 6.71 -67.91 -3.00
CA HIS A 426 7.58 -67.71 -4.16
C HIS A 426 7.53 -66.25 -4.61
N VAL A 427 8.34 -65.40 -3.96
CA VAL A 427 8.29 -63.94 -4.10
C VAL A 427 9.32 -63.45 -5.14
N PRO A 428 8.93 -62.64 -6.13
CA PRO A 428 9.88 -61.99 -7.04
C PRO A 428 10.87 -61.09 -6.30
N ARG A 429 12.14 -61.06 -6.73
CA ARG A 429 13.22 -60.26 -6.08
C ARG A 429 12.94 -58.77 -5.94
N LYS A 430 11.99 -58.21 -6.71
CA LYS A 430 11.59 -56.79 -6.63
C LYS A 430 10.78 -56.45 -5.39
N TYR A 431 10.23 -57.44 -4.68
CA TYR A 431 9.46 -57.22 -3.46
C TYR A 431 10.34 -57.39 -2.22
N THR A 432 10.42 -56.33 -1.43
CA THR A 432 11.08 -56.33 -0.11
C THR A 432 10.12 -55.77 0.93
N ALA A 433 10.28 -56.17 2.19
CA ALA A 433 9.47 -55.63 3.26
C ALA A 433 9.66 -54.11 3.39
N TYR A 434 8.57 -53.39 3.59
CA TYR A 434 8.59 -51.94 3.73
C TYR A 434 7.50 -51.46 4.68
N THR A 435 7.66 -50.23 5.13
CA THR A 435 6.75 -49.58 6.06
C THR A 435 6.18 -48.32 5.44
N LYS A 436 4.86 -48.13 5.58
CA LYS A 436 4.14 -46.93 5.10
C LYS A 436 3.49 -46.21 6.28
N GLY A 437 3.59 -44.88 6.29
CA GLY A 437 3.08 -44.04 7.37
C GLY A 437 4.07 -43.87 8.53
N THR A 438 3.69 -43.04 9.48
CA THR A 438 4.52 -42.65 10.63
C THR A 438 3.72 -42.86 11.90
N LEU A 439 4.31 -43.58 12.84
CA LEU A 439 3.76 -43.73 14.17
C LEU A 439 4.41 -42.67 15.08
N LEU A 440 3.62 -41.73 15.58
CA LEU A 440 4.11 -40.70 16.50
C LEU A 440 4.47 -41.33 17.85
N SER A 441 5.49 -40.79 18.51
CA SER A 441 5.77 -41.14 19.90
C SER A 441 4.61 -40.73 20.81
N ARG A 442 4.58 -41.28 22.03
CA ARG A 442 3.53 -40.97 23.02
C ARG A 442 3.42 -39.46 23.29
N ASP A 443 4.55 -38.79 23.45
CA ASP A 443 4.58 -37.36 23.78
C ASP A 443 4.13 -36.50 22.60
N GLU A 444 4.58 -36.81 21.38
CA GLU A 444 4.11 -36.14 20.15
C GLU A 444 2.60 -36.33 19.95
N GLN A 445 2.10 -37.55 20.17
CA GLN A 445 0.67 -37.87 20.03
C GLN A 445 -0.19 -37.10 21.05
N LEU A 446 0.30 -36.98 22.29
CA LEU A 446 -0.36 -36.22 23.35
C LEU A 446 -0.29 -34.70 23.07
N ASP A 447 0.83 -34.19 22.58
CA ASP A 447 0.97 -32.78 22.22
C ASP A 447 0.03 -32.38 21.06
N GLU A 448 -0.17 -33.27 20.08
CA GLU A 448 -1.15 -33.06 19.01
C GLU A 448 -2.59 -33.11 19.53
N ALA A 449 -2.91 -34.08 20.41
CA ALA A 449 -4.23 -34.14 21.06
C ALA A 449 -4.51 -32.87 21.90
N ARG A 450 -3.49 -32.31 22.57
CA ARG A 450 -3.57 -31.04 23.30
C ARG A 450 -3.85 -29.85 22.37
N THR A 451 -3.19 -29.81 21.22
CA THR A 451 -3.42 -28.78 20.20
C THR A 451 -4.85 -28.85 19.64
N ASN A 452 -5.34 -30.06 19.36
CA ASN A 452 -6.72 -30.28 18.90
C ASN A 452 -7.75 -29.93 19.98
N LEU A 453 -7.45 -30.21 21.25
CA LEU A 453 -8.29 -29.79 22.37
C LEU A 453 -8.44 -28.26 22.41
N TRP A 454 -7.33 -27.53 22.32
CA TRP A 454 -7.35 -26.07 22.32
C TRP A 454 -8.11 -25.49 21.12
N SER A 455 -7.98 -26.08 19.92
CA SER A 455 -8.70 -25.60 18.74
C SER A 455 -10.22 -25.65 18.92
N HIS A 456 -10.74 -26.67 19.61
CA HIS A 456 -12.15 -26.78 19.98
C HIS A 456 -12.57 -25.77 21.05
N MET A 457 -11.71 -25.47 22.03
CA MET A 457 -12.00 -24.51 23.09
C MET A 457 -11.96 -23.05 22.61
N ARG A 458 -11.11 -22.75 21.64
CA ARG A 458 -10.77 -21.38 21.24
C ARG A 458 -11.98 -20.55 20.81
N GLY A 459 -12.99 -21.17 20.20
CA GLY A 459 -14.22 -20.48 19.75
C GLY A 459 -14.99 -19.84 20.91
N ASP A 460 -15.20 -20.60 21.98
CA ASP A 460 -15.91 -20.15 23.17
C ASP A 460 -15.13 -19.09 23.94
N ILE A 461 -13.81 -19.26 24.07
CA ILE A 461 -12.97 -18.25 24.71
C ILE A 461 -12.98 -16.93 23.91
N ALA A 462 -13.04 -17.01 22.58
CA ALA A 462 -13.21 -15.83 21.73
C ALA A 462 -14.61 -15.21 21.85
N GLU A 463 -15.64 -15.99 22.17
CA GLU A 463 -16.98 -15.48 22.50
C GLU A 463 -17.00 -14.74 23.84
N ILE A 464 -16.38 -15.31 24.88
CA ILE A 464 -16.17 -14.62 26.16
C ILE A 464 -15.50 -13.26 25.92
N SER A 465 -14.41 -13.24 25.15
CA SER A 465 -13.71 -11.98 24.81
C SER A 465 -14.63 -10.94 24.16
N ARG A 466 -15.53 -11.37 23.25
CA ARG A 466 -16.49 -10.49 22.58
C ARG A 466 -17.56 -9.98 23.55
N ALA A 467 -18.06 -10.83 24.43
CA ALA A 467 -19.04 -10.43 25.45
C ALA A 467 -18.44 -9.37 26.39
N LEU A 468 -17.23 -9.62 26.91
CA LEU A 468 -16.52 -8.69 27.81
C LEU A 468 -16.26 -7.30 27.19
N ALA A 469 -16.16 -7.19 25.87
CA ALA A 469 -15.97 -5.91 25.20
C ALA A 469 -17.19 -4.98 25.31
N ASN A 470 -18.40 -5.57 25.42
CA ASN A 470 -19.67 -4.86 25.43
C ASN A 470 -20.23 -4.63 26.84
N LEU A 471 -19.76 -5.41 27.82
CA LEU A 471 -19.96 -5.15 29.26
C LEU A 471 -19.26 -3.88 29.67
#